data_AF-A0A7V9GJ16-F1
#
_entry.id   AF-A0A7V9GJ16-F1
#
_cell.length_a   1.000
_cell.length_b   1.000
_cell.length_c   1.000
_cell.angle_alpha   90.00
_cell.angle_beta   90.00
_cell.angle_gamma   90.00
#
_symmetry.space_group_name_H-M   'P 1'
#
loop_
_entity.id
_entity.type
_entity.pdbx_description
1 polymer ?
#
loop_
_entity_poly.entity_id
_entity_poly.type
_entity_poly.pdbx_seq_one_letter_code
_entity_poly.pdbx_strand_id
1 'polypeptide(L)'
;MAQVTVSRVKRLRDVGRSYKVVLDGATVAKVAGGKAASFEVAPGAHRIHCSIDGRNSPELEFHAGAAALAFECEAGEGRLSARADSRARPQAYIQLRALA
;
A
#
# COMPACT_ATOMS: atom_id res chain seq x y z
N MET A 1 -0.80 14.76 -14.18
CA MET A 1 -0.27 13.57 -13.50
C MET A 1 -0.61 13.71 -12.03
N ALA A 2 -1.03 12.63 -11.37
CA ALA A 2 -1.35 12.66 -9.95
C ALA A 2 -0.13 12.20 -9.15
N GLN A 3 0.20 12.90 -8.07
CA GLN A 3 1.28 12.48 -7.18
C GLN A 3 0.74 11.45 -6.19
N VAL A 4 1.31 10.25 -6.18
CA VAL A 4 0.98 9.19 -5.23
C VAL A 4 2.14 9.03 -4.27
N THR A 5 1.86 9.09 -2.96
CA THR A 5 2.86 8.86 -1.91
C THR A 5 2.48 7.63 -1.10
N VAL A 6 3.35 6.63 -1.07
CA VAL A 6 3.18 5.41 -0.28
C VAL A 6 4.16 5.42 0.88
N SER A 7 3.64 5.56 2.09
CA SER A 7 4.40 5.52 3.34
C SER A 7 4.34 4.13 3.96
N ARG A 8 5.46 3.67 4.50
CA ARG A 8 5.51 2.40 5.22
C ARG A 8 5.77 2.60 6.70
N VAL A 9 4.86 2.12 7.54
CA VAL A 9 5.01 2.15 8.99
C VAL A 9 6.22 1.31 9.40
N LYS A 10 7.10 1.88 10.23
CA LYS A 10 8.26 1.17 10.77
C LYS A 10 7.79 0.11 11.78
N ARG A 11 7.89 -1.17 11.42
CA ARG A 11 7.69 -2.32 12.32
C ARG A 11 8.97 -3.13 12.40
N LEU A 12 9.26 -3.69 13.57
CA LEU A 12 10.47 -4.50 13.81
C LEU A 12 10.52 -5.77 12.95
N ARG A 13 9.36 -6.35 12.61
CA ARG A 13 9.26 -7.64 11.90
C ARG A 13 9.82 -7.64 10.48
N ASP A 14 9.87 -6.47 9.82
CA ASP A 14 10.25 -6.37 8.41
C ASP A 14 11.25 -5.23 8.15
N VAL A 15 12.01 -4.80 9.18
CA VAL A 15 12.87 -3.62 9.12
C VAL A 15 13.94 -3.70 8.02
N GLY A 16 14.39 -4.92 7.69
CA GLY A 16 15.41 -5.18 6.66
C GLY A 16 14.87 -5.50 5.27
N ARG A 17 13.55 -5.57 5.07
CA ARG A 17 12.96 -5.94 3.78
C ARG A 17 12.28 -4.75 3.14
N SER A 18 12.36 -4.59 1.82
CA SER A 18 11.64 -3.52 1.11
C SER A 18 10.34 -4.07 0.51
N TYR A 19 9.25 -3.31 0.61
CA TYR A 19 7.99 -3.67 -0.05
C TYR A 19 8.02 -3.09 -1.46
N LYS A 20 7.64 -3.89 -2.44
CA LYS A 20 7.44 -3.45 -3.82
C LYS A 20 6.04 -2.86 -3.94
N VAL A 21 5.94 -1.64 -4.42
CA VAL A 21 4.66 -1.01 -4.77
C VAL A 21 4.38 -1.37 -6.22
N VAL A 22 3.28 -2.07 -6.44
CA VAL A 22 2.81 -2.49 -7.75
C VAL A 22 1.57 -1.68 -8.09
N LEU A 23 1.59 -1.04 -9.25
CA LEU A 23 0.50 -0.28 -9.83
C LEU A 23 0.12 -0.93 -11.16
N ASP A 24 -1.15 -1.30 -11.32
CA ASP A 24 -1.70 -1.94 -12.53
C ASP A 24 -0.87 -3.16 -13.01
N GLY A 25 -0.31 -3.91 -12.06
CA GLY A 25 0.56 -5.07 -12.33
C GLY A 25 2.04 -4.74 -12.59
N ALA A 26 2.42 -3.47 -12.69
CA ALA A 26 3.81 -3.03 -12.85
C ALA A 26 4.42 -2.55 -11.53
N THR A 27 5.64 -2.99 -11.20
CA THR A 27 6.34 -2.46 -10.01
C THR A 27 6.83 -1.04 -10.27
N VAL A 28 6.21 -0.05 -9.62
CA VAL A 28 6.52 1.38 -9.79
C VAL A 28 7.52 1.91 -8.77
N ALA A 29 7.53 1.34 -7.56
CA ALA A 29 8.42 1.80 -6.49
C ALA A 29 8.79 0.69 -5.50
N LYS A 30 9.78 0.96 -4.65
CA LYS A 30 10.12 0.12 -3.50
C LYS A 30 10.19 0.99 -2.24
N VAL A 31 9.53 0.57 -1.17
CA VAL A 31 9.47 1.29 0.10
C VAL A 31 10.10 0.49 1.24
N ALA A 32 11.15 1.04 1.83
CA ALA A 32 11.82 0.47 3.00
C ALA A 32 11.03 0.79 4.28
N GLY A 33 11.29 0.05 5.37
CA GLY A 33 10.54 0.22 6.62
C GLY A 33 10.77 1.61 7.22
N GLY A 34 9.70 2.35 7.48
CA GLY A 34 9.78 3.72 7.99
C GLY A 34 10.12 4.78 6.94
N LYS A 35 10.11 4.44 5.64
CA LYS A 35 10.28 5.40 4.55
C LYS A 35 8.97 5.60 3.79
N ALA A 36 8.91 6.68 3.02
CA ALA A 36 7.89 6.93 2.03
C ALA A 36 8.52 6.91 0.63
N ALA A 37 7.74 6.52 -0.37
CA ALA A 37 8.08 6.61 -1.77
C ALA A 37 6.98 7.37 -2.50
N SER A 38 7.37 8.36 -3.30
CA SER A 38 6.44 9.13 -4.12
C SER A 38 6.69 8.85 -5.59
N PHE A 39 5.62 8.73 -6.37
CA PHE A 39 5.66 8.50 -7.80
C PHE A 39 4.46 9.19 -8.47
N GLU A 40 4.58 9.43 -9.77
CA GLU A 40 3.51 10.04 -10.55
C GLU A 40 2.72 8.96 -11.29
N VAL A 41 1.40 9.13 -11.32
CA VAL A 41 0.49 8.25 -12.05
C VAL A 41 -0.35 9.05 -13.04
N ALA A 42 -0.76 8.38 -14.12
CA ALA A 42 -1.74 8.96 -15.03
C ALA A 42 -3.06 9.24 -14.28
N PRO A 43 -3.85 10.24 -14.69
CA PRO A 43 -5.21 10.37 -14.17
C PRO A 43 -6.08 9.23 -14.73
N GLY A 44 -6.91 8.62 -13.87
CA GLY A 44 -7.76 7.49 -14.23
C GLY A 44 -7.96 6.50 -13.09
N ALA A 45 -8.61 5.38 -13.39
CA ALA A 45 -8.76 4.27 -12.47
C ALA A 45 -7.50 3.41 -12.47
N HIS A 46 -6.93 3.18 -11.29
CA HIS A 46 -5.71 2.42 -11.09
C HIS A 46 -5.86 1.43 -9.94
N ARG A 47 -5.07 0.36 -9.99
CA ARG A 47 -4.99 -0.66 -8.93
C ARG A 47 -3.63 -0.62 -8.29
N ILE A 48 -3.57 -0.49 -6.97
CA ILE A 48 -2.31 -0.51 -6.22
C ILE A 48 -2.29 -1.66 -5.22
N HIS A 49 -1.15 -2.34 -5.12
CA HIS A 49 -0.90 -3.29 -4.04
C HIS A 49 0.59 -3.29 -3.64
N CYS A 50 0.87 -3.63 -2.39
CA CYS A 50 2.21 -3.84 -1.87
C CYS A 50 2.56 -5.35 -2.02
N SER A 51 3.80 -5.68 -2.38
CA SER A 51 4.30 -7.05 -2.49
C SER A 51 5.66 -7.23 -1.81
N ILE A 52 5.86 -8.33 -1.09
CA ILE A 52 7.13 -8.69 -0.45
C ILE A 52 7.37 -10.19 -0.58
N ASP A 53 8.49 -10.60 -1.18
CA ASP A 53 8.93 -12.00 -1.27
C ASP A 53 7.80 -13.01 -1.63
N GLY A 54 6.97 -12.65 -2.61
CA GLY A 54 5.85 -13.49 -3.07
C GLY A 54 4.56 -13.40 -2.25
N ARG A 55 4.49 -12.51 -1.24
CA ARG A 55 3.27 -12.17 -0.49
C ARG A 55 2.75 -10.82 -0.94
N ASN A 56 1.47 -10.76 -1.29
CA ASN A 56 0.81 -9.54 -1.75
C ASN A 56 -0.14 -9.02 -0.66
N SER A 57 -0.28 -7.70 -0.59
CA SER A 57 -1.40 -7.05 0.10
C SER A 57 -2.68 -7.23 -0.72
N PRO A 58 -3.86 -6.92 -0.14
CA PRO A 58 -5.06 -6.72 -0.93
C PRO A 58 -4.80 -5.66 -2.01
N GLU A 59 -5.41 -5.84 -3.17
CA GLU A 59 -5.45 -4.84 -4.22
C GLU A 59 -6.46 -3.76 -3.83
N LEU A 60 -6.04 -2.50 -3.93
CA LEU A 60 -6.88 -1.34 -3.68
C LEU A 60 -7.10 -0.61 -5.01
N GLU A 61 -8.35 -0.49 -5.40
CA GLU A 61 -8.74 0.32 -6.56
C GLU A 61 -8.92 1.77 -6.12
N PHE A 62 -8.31 2.70 -6.86
CA PHE A 62 -8.43 4.13 -6.59
C PHE A 62 -8.52 4.91 -7.90
N HIS A 63 -9.10 6.11 -7.83
CA HIS A 63 -9.18 7.01 -8.96
C HIS A 63 -8.18 8.15 -8.79
N ALA A 64 -7.14 8.17 -9.61
CA ALA A 64 -6.16 9.24 -9.67
C ALA A 64 -6.77 10.45 -10.40
N GLY A 65 -6.94 11.57 -9.68
CA GLY A 65 -7.38 12.85 -10.24
C GLY A 65 -6.22 13.80 -10.48
N ALA A 66 -6.43 15.09 -10.25
CA ALA A 66 -5.37 16.09 -10.17
C ALA A 66 -4.77 16.23 -8.74
N ALA A 67 -5.41 15.63 -7.74
CA ALA A 67 -5.01 15.71 -6.35
C ALA A 67 -3.89 14.73 -6.00
N ALA A 68 -3.06 15.10 -5.02
CA ALA A 68 -2.10 14.19 -4.43
C ALA A 68 -2.82 13.14 -3.57
N LEU A 69 -2.42 11.88 -3.70
CA LEU A 69 -2.98 10.74 -2.98
C LEU A 69 -1.92 10.17 -2.05
N ALA A 70 -2.30 9.92 -0.80
CA ALA A 70 -1.43 9.29 0.18
C ALA A 70 -1.94 7.89 0.51
N PHE A 71 -1.03 6.94 0.58
CA PHE A 71 -1.30 5.57 1.00
C PHE A 71 -0.32 5.17 2.09
N GLU A 72 -0.78 4.30 2.98
CA GLU A 72 0.00 3.73 4.06
C GLU A 72 0.00 2.21 3.97
N CYS A 73 1.19 1.60 3.97
CA CYS A 73 1.38 0.16 4.06
C CYS A 73 1.94 -0.23 5.44
N GLU A 74 1.33 -1.23 6.10
CA GLU A 74 1.84 -1.81 7.35
C GLU A 74 1.86 -3.35 7.34
N ALA A 75 2.75 -3.95 8.15
CA ALA A 75 2.77 -5.39 8.36
C ALA A 75 1.56 -5.80 9.22
N GLY A 76 0.77 -6.76 8.74
CA GLY A 76 -0.44 -7.27 9.36
C GLY A 76 -0.17 -8.11 10.60
N GLU A 77 0.21 -7.46 11.70
CA GLU A 77 0.10 -8.02 13.04
C GLU A 77 -0.79 -7.11 13.91
N GLY A 78 -2.08 -7.44 13.85
CA GLY A 78 -3.15 -7.16 14.80
C GLY A 78 -2.91 -6.11 15.89
N ARG A 79 -3.33 -4.88 15.61
CA ARG A 79 -3.98 -4.01 16.62
C ARG A 79 -4.70 -2.80 16.02
N LEU A 80 -5.46 -2.99 14.95
CA LEU A 80 -6.38 -1.96 14.47
C LEU A 80 -7.83 -2.37 14.75
N SER A 81 -8.35 -1.77 15.81
CA SER A 81 -9.76 -1.56 16.07
C SER A 81 -10.41 -0.84 14.89
N ALA A 82 -11.20 -1.55 14.10
CA ALA A 82 -12.30 -0.95 13.35
C ALA A 82 -13.33 -2.02 13.03
N ARG A 83 -14.58 -1.77 13.42
CA ARG A 83 -15.75 -2.50 12.95
C ARG A 83 -15.83 -2.30 11.43
N ALA A 84 -15.40 -3.29 10.65
CA ALA A 84 -15.64 -3.33 9.22
C ALA A 84 -15.87 -4.79 8.79
N ASP A 85 -16.89 -4.95 7.97
CA ASP A 85 -17.68 -6.13 7.62
C ASP A 85 -16.95 -7.50 7.54
N SER A 86 -17.56 -8.51 8.16
CA SER A 86 -17.02 -9.84 8.45
C SER A 86 -17.07 -10.84 7.29
N ARG A 87 -17.06 -10.44 6.01
CA ARG A 87 -17.26 -11.38 4.89
C ARG A 87 -16.10 -11.58 3.90
N ALA A 88 -14.94 -10.97 4.15
CA ALA A 88 -13.71 -11.37 3.46
C ALA A 88 -12.49 -11.20 4.38
N ARG A 89 -12.04 -12.28 5.02
CA ARG A 89 -10.64 -12.36 5.48
C ARG A 89 -9.81 -13.02 4.39
N PRO A 90 -8.58 -12.54 4.18
CA PRO A 90 -7.49 -13.30 4.77
C PRO A 90 -6.64 -12.40 5.67
N GLN A 91 -5.89 -13.06 6.54
CA GLN A 91 -4.81 -12.48 7.34
C GLN A 91 -3.71 -11.96 6.40
N ALA A 92 -3.98 -10.89 5.64
CA ALA A 92 -3.01 -10.36 4.71
C ALA A 92 -1.83 -9.80 5.52
N TYR A 93 -0.65 -10.35 5.26
CA TYR A 93 0.61 -10.00 5.92
C TYR A 93 0.97 -8.52 5.70
N ILE A 94 0.38 -7.87 4.69
CA ILE A 94 0.49 -6.43 4.45
C ILE A 94 -0.91 -5.85 4.35
N GLN A 95 -1.16 -4.78 5.09
CA GLN A 95 -2.34 -3.94 4.96
C GLN A 95 -1.96 -2.68 4.18
N LEU A 96 -2.79 -2.27 3.23
CA LEU A 96 -2.66 -1.02 2.48
C LEU A 96 -3.92 -0.20 2.73
N ARG A 97 -3.76 1.07 3.11
CA ARG A 97 -4.86 2.00 3.38
C ARG A 97 -4.62 3.32 2.67
N ALA A 98 -5.68 3.92 2.11
CA ALA A 98 -5.64 5.30 1.64
C ALA A 98 -5.78 6.27 2.82
N LEU A 99 -4.89 7.25 2.89
CA LEU A 99 -4.99 8.43 3.74
C LEU A 99 -5.66 9.50 2.87
N ALA A 100 -6.96 9.71 3.11
CA ALA A 100 -7.77 10.72 2.42
C ALA A 100 -7.28 12.14 2.74
#